data_AF-A0A4Y2BXR0-F1
#
_entry.id   AF-A0A4Y2BXR0-F1
#
_cell.length_a   1.000
_cell.length_b   1.000
_cell.length_c   1.000
_cell.angle_alpha   90.00
_cell.angle_beta   90.00
_cell.angle_gamma   90.00
#
_symmetry.space_group_name_H-M   'P 1'
#
loop_
_entity.id
_entity.type
_entity.pdbx_description
1 polymer ?
#
loop_
_entity_poly.entity_id
_entity_poly.type
_entity_poly.pdbx_seq_one_letter_code
_entity_poly.pdbx_strand_id
1 'polypeptide(L)' 'MCFFAVLITPRDNVRRGVTVQGKDYNLQNLHFHWGSEKYPGGEHTLNGRRFEMEAHFVHRSSDNKTAVVGLLVQ' A
#
# COMPACT_ATOMS: atom_id res chain seq x y z
N MET A 1 8.15 0.22 13.78
CA MET A 1 6.86 -0.31 13.33
C MET A 1 5.79 0.60 13.90
N CYS A 2 5.25 1.54 13.11
CA CYS A 2 4.21 2.46 13.61
C CYS A 2 2.84 1.77 13.47
N PHE A 3 2.12 1.61 14.58
CA PHE A 3 0.87 0.86 14.68
C PHE A 3 -0.39 1.73 14.53
N PHE A 4 -0.40 2.64 13.57
CA PHE A 4 -1.64 3.29 13.17
C PHE A 4 -1.88 2.94 11.71
N ALA A 5 -2.85 2.08 11.46
CA ALA A 5 -3.24 1.66 10.12
C ALA A 5 -4.76 1.78 10.02
N VAL A 6 -5.24 2.65 9.14
CA VAL A 6 -6.66 2.64 8.74
C VAL A 6 -6.81 1.58 7.68
N LEU A 7 -7.48 0.47 8.00
CA LEU A 7 -7.74 -0.61 7.04
C LEU A 7 -9.03 -0.32 6.28
N ILE A 8 -8.93 -0.10 4.97
CA ILE A 8 -10.10 0.05 4.09
C ILE A 8 -10.22 -1.18 3.21
N THR A 9 -11.35 -1.87 3.30
CA THR A 9 -11.69 -3.05 2.48
C THR A 9 -12.86 -2.71 1.57
N PRO A 10 -12.69 -2.73 0.24
CA PRO A 10 -13.80 -2.57 -0.70
C PRO A 10 -14.86 -3.67 -0.51
N ARG A 11 -16.14 -3.31 -0.50
CA ARG A 11 -17.28 -4.25 -0.35
C ARG A 11 -18.35 -4.15 -1.43
N ASP A 12 -18.10 -3.35 -2.47
CA ASP A 12 -19.05 -3.07 -3.54
C ASP A 12 -19.02 -4.08 -4.69
N ASN A 13 -18.32 -5.20 -4.53
CA ASN A 13 -18.13 -6.25 -5.54
C ASN A 13 -17.51 -5.78 -6.86
N VAL A 14 -16.94 -4.56 -6.91
CA VAL A 14 -16.22 -4.07 -8.08
C VAL A 14 -14.75 -4.47 -7.96
N ARG A 15 -14.29 -5.25 -8.94
CA ARG A 15 -12.88 -5.66 -9.03
C ARG A 15 -12.02 -4.45 -9.39
N ARG A 16 -11.04 -4.15 -8.54
CA ARG A 16 -10.03 -3.10 -8.74
C ARG A 16 -8.68 -3.73 -8.57
N GLY A 17 -7.69 -3.40 -9.39
CA GLY A 17 -6.39 -4.03 -9.21
C GLY A 17 -5.37 -3.69 -10.26
N VAL A 18 -4.31 -4.48 -10.26
CA VAL A 18 -3.14 -4.29 -11.12
C VAL A 18 -2.78 -5.58 -11.83
N THR A 19 -2.22 -5.45 -13.03
CA THR A 19 -1.64 -6.57 -13.79
C THR A 19 -0.13 -6.42 -13.76
N VAL A 20 0.56 -7.44 -13.25
CA VAL A 20 2.03 -7.49 -13.15
C VAL A 20 2.51 -8.71 -13.93
N GLN A 21 3.30 -8.49 -14.97
CA GLN A 21 3.85 -9.57 -15.81
C GLN A 21 2.75 -10.52 -16.36
N GLY A 22 1.65 -9.97 -16.86
CA GLY A 22 0.53 -10.73 -17.42
C GLY A 22 -0.36 -11.43 -16.38
N LYS A 23 -0.12 -11.18 -15.09
CA LYS A 23 -0.88 -11.77 -14.00
C LYS A 23 -1.66 -10.71 -13.22
N ASP A 24 -2.93 -10.98 -12.98
CA ASP A 24 -3.80 -10.04 -12.28
C ASP A 24 -3.79 -10.21 -10.76
N TYR A 25 -3.87 -9.08 -10.06
CA TYR A 25 -3.98 -8.99 -8.62
C TYR A 25 -5.14 -8.05 -8.25
N ASN A 26 -6.14 -8.56 -7.53
CA ASN A 26 -7.31 -7.81 -7.08
C ASN A 26 -7.07 -7.17 -5.71
N LEU A 27 -7.43 -5.90 -5.56
CA LEU A 27 -7.33 -5.10 -4.34
C LEU A 27 -8.14 -5.76 -3.22
N GLN A 28 -7.48 -6.06 -2.12
CA GLN A 28 -8.08 -6.65 -0.92
C GLN A 28 -8.30 -5.58 0.14
N ASN A 29 -7.28 -4.76 0.37
CA ASN A 29 -7.33 -3.69 1.33
C ASN A 29 -6.29 -2.61 1.01
N LEU A 30 -6.42 -1.48 1.67
CA LEU A 30 -5.37 -0.48 1.76
C LEU A 30 -5.15 -0.07 3.21
N HIS A 31 -3.93 0.35 3.51
CA HIS A 31 -3.56 0.95 4.78
C HIS A 31 -2.46 2.00 4.60
N PHE A 32 -2.18 2.75 5.66
CA PHE A 32 -1.21 3.84 5.66
C PHE A 32 -0.19 3.62 6.76
N HIS A 33 1.06 3.96 6.46
CA HIS A 33 2.14 4.14 7.43
C HIS A 33 2.47 5.62 7.47
N TRP A 34 2.42 6.27 8.62
CA TRP A 34 2.75 7.69 8.73
C TRP A 34 3.55 8.00 9.99
N GLY A 35 4.19 9.16 9.96
CA GLY A 35 4.91 9.73 11.08
C GLY A 35 4.52 11.17 11.31
N SER A 36 5.51 11.99 11.65
CA SER A 36 5.38 13.45 11.74
C SER A 36 6.39 14.11 10.80
N GLU A 37 6.25 15.40 10.52
CA GLU A 37 7.23 16.17 9.74
C GLU A 37 8.66 16.01 10.31
N LYS A 38 8.81 16.03 11.64
CA LYS A 38 10.11 15.83 12.31
C LYS A 38 10.59 14.38 12.30
N TYR A 39 9.68 13.41 12.27
CA TYR A 39 9.97 11.98 12.30
C TYR A 39 9.14 11.25 11.24
N PRO A 40 9.56 11.27 9.96
CA PRO A 40 8.78 10.70 8.85
C PRO A 40 8.56 9.20 9.01
N GLY A 41 7.37 8.73 8.62
CA GLY A 41 6.92 7.35 8.86
C GLY A 41 6.74 6.47 7.63
N GLY A 42 6.96 6.99 6.42
CA GLY A 42 7.00 6.16 5.20
C GLY A 42 8.05 5.05 5.31
N GLU A 43 7.77 3.87 4.78
CA GLU A 43 8.63 2.71 4.96
C GLU A 43 9.80 2.72 3.97
N HIS A 44 9.49 2.92 2.69
CA HIS A 44 10.47 3.03 1.62
C HIS A 44 11.13 4.41 1.62
N THR A 45 12.34 4.46 1.06
CA THR A 45 13.11 5.69 0.87
C THR A 45 13.47 5.87 -0.59
N LEU A 46 13.56 7.12 -1.03
CA LEU A 46 14.05 7.48 -2.36
C LEU A 46 15.30 8.33 -2.19
N ASN A 47 16.44 7.86 -2.69
CA ASN A 47 17.75 8.54 -2.55
C ASN A 47 18.07 8.91 -1.09
N GLY A 48 17.75 8.02 -0.14
CA GLY A 48 17.97 8.24 1.30
C GLY A 48 16.94 9.13 1.99
N ARG A 49 15.99 9.73 1.25
CA ARG A 49 14.91 10.53 1.82
C ARG A 49 13.72 9.64 2.20
N ARG A 50 13.22 9.79 3.44
CA ARG A 50 11.96 9.19 3.89
C ARG A 50 10.81 10.20 3.77
N PHE A 51 9.65 9.71 3.36
CA PHE A 51 8.42 10.48 3.18
C PHE A 51 7.57 10.46 4.44
N GLU A 52 6.72 11.48 4.62
CA GLU A 52 5.92 11.64 5.84
C GLU A 52 4.93 10.48 6.03
N MET A 53 4.34 10.03 4.92
CA MET A 53 3.41 8.90 4.86
C MET A 53 3.68 8.02 3.63
N GLU A 54 3.34 6.75 3.75
CA GLU A 54 3.26 5.79 2.66
C GLU A 54 1.94 5.02 2.71
N ALA A 55 1.19 4.99 1.61
CA ALA A 55 -0.01 4.17 1.49
C ALA A 55 0.31 2.84 0.80
N HIS A 56 -0.16 1.74 1.36
CA HIS A 56 -0.05 0.39 0.80
C HIS A 56 -1.40 -0.07 0.28
N PHE A 57 -1.47 -0.39 -1.01
CA PHE A 57 -2.60 -1.05 -1.65
C PHE A 57 -2.27 -2.53 -1.83
N VAL A 58 -2.88 -3.38 -1.03
CA VAL A 58 -2.59 -4.81 -0.97
C VAL A 58 -3.50 -5.55 -1.93
N HIS A 59 -2.89 -6.27 -2.88
CA HIS A 59 -3.60 -7.02 -3.90
C HIS A 59 -3.29 -8.51 -3.82
N ARG A 60 -4.26 -9.36 -4.18
CA ARG A 60 -4.13 -10.82 -4.22
C ARG A 60 -4.51 -11.37 -5.59
N SER A 61 -3.72 -12.31 -6.08
CA SER A 61 -3.99 -13.05 -7.31
C SER A 61 -4.74 -14.37 -7.03
N SER A 62 -5.25 -15.02 -8.08
CA SER A 62 -6.05 -16.26 -7.98
C SER A 62 -5.29 -17.45 -7.38
N ASP A 63 -3.96 -17.49 -7.48
CA ASP A 63 -3.08 -18.50 -6.87
C ASP A 63 -2.52 -18.04 -5.51
N ASN A 64 -3.15 -17.05 -4.88
CA ASN A 64 -2.77 -16.48 -3.60
C ASN A 64 -1.38 -15.79 -3.56
N LYS A 65 -0.79 -15.34 -4.67
CA LYS A 65 0.35 -14.41 -4.57
C LYS A 65 -0.11 -12.99 -4.24
N THR A 66 0.73 -12.26 -3.52
CA THR A 66 0.48 -10.88 -3.09
C THR A 66 1.31 -9.90 -3.91
N ALA A 67 0.70 -8.77 -4.28
CA ALA A 67 1.40 -7.60 -4.81
C ALA A 67 0.98 -6.38 -3.99
N VAL A 68 1.92 -5.52 -3.62
CA VAL A 68 1.65 -4.27 -2.89
C VAL A 68 2.08 -3.10 -3.76
N VAL A 69 1.16 -2.17 -4.00
CA VAL A 69 1.50 -0.88 -4.61
C VAL A 69 1.69 0.12 -3.48
N GLY A 70 2.89 0.68 -3.38
CA GLY A 70 3.23 1.74 -2.44
C GLY A 70 3.07 3.12 -3.08
N LEU A 71 2.44 4.06 -2.38
CA LEU A 71 2.37 5.47 -2.74
C LEU A 71 3.09 6.29 -1.67
N LEU A 72 4.20 6.94 -2.04
CA LEU A 72 4.93 7.86 -1.17
C LEU A 72 4.23 9.21 -1.18
N VAL A 73 3.94 9.74 0.02
CA VAL A 73 3.21 11.00 0.19
C VAL A 73 4.08 12.01 0.94
N GLN A 74 4.13 13.22 0.40
CA GLN A 74 4.85 14.36 0.95
C GLN A 74 3.87 15.39 1.49
#